data_AF-A0A803NU98-F1
#
_entry.id   AF-A0A803NU98-F1
#
_cell.length_a   1.000
_cell.length_b   1.000
_cell.length_c   1.000
_cell.angle_alpha   90.00
_cell.angle_beta   90.00
_cell.angle_gamma   90.00
#
_symmetry.space_group_name_H-M   'P 1'
#
loop_
_entity.id
_entity.type
_entity.pdbx_description
1 polymer ?
#
loop_
_entity_poly.entity_id
_entity_poly.type
_entity_poly.pdbx_seq_one_letter_code
_entity_poly.pdbx_strand_id
1 'polypeptide(L)'
;MCGFKPKVQRVGKEDVVAILIRLSKDWQQEEFEYFLILSWKLWHIRNNSEHSGTIPKASEVMEWCAQYINDYREARVTGGNGKDRNQYREIVWSPPEVGLLKINVDASEKKGSRCSGISCVVRNENG
;
A
#
# COMPACT_ATOMS: atom_id res chain seq x y z
N MET A 1 -8.22 32.61 -15.92
CA MET A 1 -8.21 31.13 -15.77
C MET A 1 -7.40 30.51 -16.91
N CYS A 2 -6.07 30.41 -16.81
CA CYS A 2 -5.25 29.75 -17.84
C CYS A 2 -3.95 29.28 -17.18
N GLY A 3 -3.83 27.99 -16.89
CA GLY A 3 -2.67 27.42 -16.20
C GLY A 3 -2.85 25.99 -15.72
N PHE A 4 -4.09 25.52 -15.66
CA PHE A 4 -4.40 24.15 -15.24
C PHE A 4 -4.26 23.13 -16.39
N LYS A 5 -4.83 23.42 -17.57
CA LYS A 5 -4.82 22.52 -18.74
C LYS A 5 -3.42 22.04 -19.19
N PRO A 6 -2.38 22.89 -19.29
CA PRO A 6 -1.06 22.43 -19.74
C PRO A 6 -0.38 21.49 -18.73
N LYS A 7 -0.63 21.70 -17.43
CA LYS A 7 -0.07 20.86 -16.36
C LYS A 7 -0.67 19.45 -16.39
N VAL A 8 -1.97 19.34 -16.67
CA VAL A 8 -2.68 18.06 -16.80
C VAL A 8 -2.24 17.30 -18.06
N GLN A 9 -1.95 17.98 -19.17
CA GLN A 9 -1.52 17.34 -20.42
C GLN A 9 -0.12 16.69 -20.33
N ARG A 10 0.75 17.16 -19.44
CA ARG A 10 2.11 16.62 -19.26
C ARG A 10 2.09 15.26 -18.54
N VAL A 11 1.12 15.05 -17.65
CA VAL A 11 0.88 13.79 -16.93
C VAL A 11 0.55 12.64 -17.90
N GLY A 12 -0.02 12.92 -19.08
CA GLY A 12 -0.33 11.90 -20.09
C GLY A 12 0.88 11.36 -20.88
N LYS A 13 2.08 11.92 -20.71
CA LYS A 13 3.31 11.50 -21.43
C LYS A 13 4.37 10.85 -20.54
N GLU A 14 4.21 10.94 -19.23
CA GLU A 14 5.13 10.36 -18.24
C GLU A 14 4.49 9.09 -17.67
N ASP A 15 5.25 8.00 -17.56
CA ASP A 15 4.79 6.86 -16.77
C ASP A 15 4.74 7.23 -15.28
N VAL A 16 4.01 6.43 -14.48
CA VAL A 16 3.80 6.70 -13.05
C VAL A 16 5.13 6.82 -12.28
N VAL A 17 6.15 6.06 -12.66
CA VAL A 17 7.45 6.09 -12.00
C VAL A 17 8.16 7.42 -12.28
N ALA A 18 8.15 7.87 -13.54
CA ALA A 18 8.70 9.16 -13.91
C ALA A 18 8.01 10.33 -13.18
N ILE A 19 6.68 10.26 -13.00
CA ILE A 19 5.91 11.24 -12.23
C ILE A 19 6.38 11.25 -10.77
N LEU A 20 6.45 10.07 -10.12
CA LEU A 20 6.85 9.97 -8.72
C LEU A 20 8.27 10.48 -8.47
N ILE A 21 9.22 10.16 -9.36
CA ILE A 21 10.61 10.64 -9.28
C ILE A 21 10.68 12.16 -9.41
N ARG A 22 9.85 12.75 -10.27
CA ARG A 22 9.81 14.21 -10.41
C ARG A 22 9.21 14.86 -9.17
N LEU A 23 8.07 14.35 -8.68
CA LEU A 23 7.44 14.86 -7.47
C LEU A 23 8.35 14.76 -6.25
N SER A 24 9.12 13.67 -6.11
CA SER A 24 10.06 13.53 -5.00
C SER A 24 11.23 14.52 -5.03
N LYS A 25 11.49 15.14 -6.19
CA LYS A 25 12.54 16.16 -6.36
C LYS A 25 12.00 17.58 -6.21
N ASP A 26 10.78 17.81 -6.71
CA ASP A 26 10.20 19.14 -6.82
C ASP A 26 9.44 19.55 -5.55
N TRP A 27 8.92 18.61 -4.77
CA TRP A 27 8.04 18.87 -3.62
C TRP A 27 8.80 18.76 -2.30
N GLN A 28 8.29 19.45 -1.26
CA GLN A 28 8.79 19.24 0.09
C GLN A 28 8.50 17.81 0.54
N GLN A 29 9.33 17.28 1.44
CA GLN A 29 9.20 15.90 1.90
C GLN A 29 7.82 15.64 2.51
N GLU A 30 7.29 16.56 3.30
CA GLU A 30 5.97 16.45 3.91
C GLU A 30 4.85 16.40 2.86
N GLU A 31 4.93 17.22 1.82
CA GLU A 31 3.94 17.27 0.74
C GLU A 31 3.97 15.99 -0.09
N PHE A 32 5.17 15.47 -0.36
CA PHE A 32 5.35 14.23 -1.10
C PHE A 32 4.88 13.01 -0.31
N GLU A 33 5.22 12.92 0.98
CA GLU A 33 4.72 11.88 1.89
C GLU A 33 3.20 11.90 1.97
N TYR A 34 2.60 13.08 2.14
CA TYR A 34 1.15 13.24 2.17
C TYR A 34 0.49 12.75 0.89
N PHE A 35 1.06 13.11 -0.27
CA PHE A 35 0.59 12.64 -1.57
C PHE A 35 0.64 11.11 -1.71
N LEU A 36 1.70 10.47 -1.24
CA LEU A 36 1.83 9.00 -1.30
C LEU A 36 0.80 8.30 -0.42
N ILE A 37 0.64 8.76 0.83
CA ILE A 37 -0.34 8.18 1.76
C ILE A 37 -1.77 8.39 1.25
N LEU A 38 -2.08 9.57 0.72
CA LEU A 38 -3.37 9.85 0.11
C LEU A 38 -3.63 8.95 -1.10
N SER A 39 -2.64 8.79 -1.99
CA SER A 39 -2.76 7.91 -3.16
C SER A 39 -3.03 6.45 -2.77
N TRP A 40 -2.29 5.95 -1.78
CA TRP A 40 -2.52 4.61 -1.22
C TRP A 40 -3.90 4.49 -0.57
N LYS A 41 -4.32 5.48 0.21
CA LYS A 41 -5.63 5.48 0.89
C LYS A 41 -6.78 5.47 -0.10
N LEU A 42 -6.68 6.21 -1.20
CA LEU A 42 -7.67 6.21 -2.29
C LEU A 42 -7.75 4.86 -2.98
N TRP A 43 -6.60 4.23 -3.27
CA TRP A 43 -6.56 2.86 -3.78
C TRP A 43 -7.21 1.87 -2.83
N HIS A 44 -6.91 1.97 -1.53
CA HIS A 44 -7.50 1.11 -0.49
C HIS A 44 -9.02 1.30 -0.40
N ILE A 45 -9.52 2.54 -0.40
CA ILE A 45 -10.96 2.84 -0.38
C ILE A 45 -11.64 2.22 -1.61
N ARG A 46 -11.04 2.37 -2.81
CA ARG A 46 -11.57 1.78 -4.04
C ARG A 46 -11.64 0.26 -3.97
N ASN A 47 -10.64 -0.41 -3.41
CA ASN A 47 -10.64 -1.87 -3.32
C ASN A 47 -11.59 -2.38 -2.22
N ASN A 48 -11.79 -1.61 -1.16
CA ASN A 48 -12.73 -1.95 -0.10
C ASN A 48 -14.18 -1.57 -0.43
N SER A 49 -14.42 -0.61 -1.33
CA SER A 49 -15.79 -0.23 -1.73
C SER A 49 -16.54 -1.38 -2.41
N GLU A 50 -15.82 -2.31 -3.05
CA GLU A 50 -16.37 -3.56 -3.60
C GLU A 50 -16.96 -4.47 -2.51
N HIS A 51 -16.48 -4.37 -1.26
CA HIS A 51 -16.87 -5.26 -0.16
C HIS A 51 -17.75 -4.57 0.90
N SER A 52 -17.55 -3.27 1.16
CA SER A 52 -18.16 -2.54 2.28
C SER A 52 -19.28 -1.58 1.88
N GLY A 53 -19.41 -1.20 0.60
CA GLY A 53 -20.42 -0.28 0.09
C GLY A 53 -20.31 1.19 0.52
N THR A 54 -19.42 1.53 1.47
CA THR A 54 -19.31 2.88 2.04
C THR A 54 -18.06 3.59 1.57
N ILE A 55 -18.22 4.75 0.93
CA ILE A 55 -17.12 5.65 0.54
C ILE A 55 -17.06 6.81 1.56
N PRO A 56 -15.97 6.97 2.32
CA PRO A 56 -15.81 8.07 3.26
C PRO A 56 -15.80 9.45 2.58
N LYS A 57 -16.10 10.51 3.32
CA LYS A 57 -16.03 11.88 2.80
C LYS A 57 -14.57 12.26 2.54
N ALA A 58 -14.32 13.09 1.54
CA ALA A 58 -12.97 13.54 1.20
C ALA A 58 -12.24 14.20 2.39
N SER A 59 -12.97 14.97 3.22
CA SER A 59 -12.42 15.58 4.43
C SER A 59 -11.93 14.54 5.44
N GLU A 60 -12.70 13.47 5.65
CA GLU A 60 -12.36 12.37 6.56
C GLU A 60 -11.12 11.63 6.06
N VAL A 61 -11.00 11.43 4.74
CA VAL A 61 -9.82 10.82 4.12
C VAL A 61 -8.58 11.69 4.33
N MET A 62 -8.69 13.00 4.10
CA MET A 62 -7.57 13.94 4.26
C MET A 62 -7.10 14.04 5.71
N GLU A 63 -8.04 14.14 6.66
CA GLU A 63 -7.75 14.16 8.10
C GLU A 63 -7.08 12.86 8.55
N TRP A 64 -7.61 11.71 8.10
CA TRP A 64 -7.02 10.41 8.39
C TRP A 64 -5.58 10.29 7.88
N CYS A 65 -5.29 10.77 6.66
CA CYS A 65 -3.93 10.73 6.12
C CYS A 65 -2.96 11.60 6.93
N ALA A 66 -3.40 12.78 7.38
CA ALA A 66 -2.59 13.65 8.21
C ALA A 66 -2.27 12.99 9.57
N GLN A 67 -3.29 12.42 10.21
CA GLN A 67 -3.11 11.71 11.48
C GLN A 67 -2.17 10.50 11.31
N TYR A 68 -2.37 9.70 10.28
CA TYR A 68 -1.54 8.51 10.01
C TYR A 68 -0.06 8.85 9.87
N ILE A 69 0.27 9.97 9.20
CA ILE A 69 1.67 10.41 9.05
C ILE A 69 2.26 10.84 10.39
N ASN A 70 1.49 11.55 11.23
CA ASN A 70 1.94 11.92 12.57
C ASN A 70 2.18 10.69 13.44
N ASP A 71 1.22 9.76 13.49
CA ASP A 71 1.33 8.51 14.23
C ASP A 71 2.57 7.72 13.79
N TYR A 72 2.81 7.63 12.48
CA TYR A 72 3.98 6.97 11.93
C TYR A 72 5.29 7.64 12.36
N ARG A 73 5.38 8.97 12.32
CA ARG A 73 6.56 9.72 12.76
C ARG A 73 6.81 9.55 14.25
N GLU A 74 5.77 9.64 15.07
CA GLU A 74 5.82 9.40 16.51
C GLU A 74 6.29 7.97 16.84
N ALA A 75 5.75 6.97 16.13
CA ALA A 75 6.17 5.57 16.27
C ALA A 75 7.65 5.36 15.90
N ARG A 76 8.17 6.08 14.90
CA ARG A 76 9.61 6.03 14.56
C ARG A 76 10.50 6.66 15.62
N VAL A 77 10.06 7.74 16.25
CA VAL A 77 10.81 8.43 17.32
C VAL A 77 10.79 7.61 18.61
N THR A 78 9.62 7.09 18.99
CA THR A 78 9.44 6.26 20.19
C THR A 78 10.06 4.87 20.04
N GLY A 79 10.04 4.28 18.83
CA GLY A 79 10.71 3.03 18.50
C GLY A 79 12.24 3.14 18.30
N GLY A 80 12.79 4.36 18.24
CA GLY A 80 14.22 4.62 18.03
C GLY A 80 15.11 4.36 19.25
N ASN A 81 14.53 4.34 20.46
CA ASN A 81 15.23 4.04 21.71
C ASN A 81 14.90 2.64 22.28
N GLY A 82 14.27 1.77 21.48
CA GLY A 82 14.00 0.39 21.86
C GLY A 82 15.25 -0.47 21.79
N LYS A 83 15.78 -0.84 22.96
CA LYS A 83 16.80 -1.89 23.16
C LYS A 83 16.29 -3.31 22.79
N ASP A 84 15.62 -3.48 21.65
CA ASP A 84 15.05 -4.76 21.23
C ASP A 84 15.12 -5.00 19.71
N ARG A 85 16.12 -4.42 19.01
CA ARG A 85 16.47 -4.88 17.66
C ARG A 85 16.93 -6.35 17.62
N ASN A 86 17.27 -6.94 18.77
CA ASN A 86 17.56 -8.37 18.92
C ASN A 86 16.30 -9.23 19.18
N GLN A 87 15.09 -8.66 19.22
CA GLN A 87 13.84 -9.39 19.42
C GLN A 87 12.90 -9.42 18.21
N TYR A 88 13.34 -8.98 17.03
CA TYR A 88 12.75 -9.56 15.82
C TYR A 88 13.22 -11.01 15.77
N ARG A 89 12.47 -11.90 16.43
CA ARG A 89 12.49 -13.32 16.10
C ARG A 89 12.37 -13.35 14.59
N GLU A 90 13.40 -13.88 13.94
CA GLU A 90 13.34 -14.19 12.52
C GLU A 90 12.01 -14.93 12.33
N ILE A 91 11.07 -14.32 11.60
CA ILE A 91 9.77 -14.94 11.35
C ILE A 91 10.06 -16.04 10.32
N VAL A 92 10.62 -17.14 10.82
CA VAL A 92 10.86 -18.35 10.06
C VAL A 92 9.49 -18.98 9.89
N TRP A 93 9.16 -19.30 8.65
CA TRP A 93 7.93 -20.00 8.34
C TRP A 93 7.89 -21.31 9.14
N SER A 94 6.79 -21.54 9.86
CA SER A 94 6.50 -22.80 10.53
C SER A 94 5.25 -23.45 9.92
N PRO A 95 5.16 -24.79 9.94
CA PRO A 95 3.94 -25.48 9.57
C PRO A 95 2.77 -25.10 10.51
N PRO A 96 1.52 -25.24 10.05
CA PRO A 96 0.31 -25.13 10.88
C PRO A 96 0.34 -25.99 12.15
N GLU A 97 -0.45 -25.60 13.15
CA GLU A 97 -0.70 -26.44 14.32
C GLU A 97 -1.50 -27.70 13.95
N VAL A 98 -1.36 -28.76 14.75
CA VAL A 98 -2.06 -30.04 14.53
C VAL A 98 -3.56 -29.82 14.49
N GLY A 99 -4.22 -30.35 13.46
CA GLY A 99 -5.65 -30.18 13.22
C GLY A 99 -6.04 -28.89 12.49
N LEU A 100 -5.08 -28.04 12.13
CA LEU A 100 -5.28 -26.86 11.29
C LEU A 100 -4.68 -27.07 9.89
N LEU A 101 -5.31 -26.46 8.88
CA LEU A 101 -4.80 -26.43 7.52
C LEU A 101 -4.51 -24.98 7.12
N LYS A 102 -3.38 -24.77 6.44
CA LYS A 102 -3.05 -23.49 5.82
C LYS A 102 -3.23 -23.58 4.32
N ILE A 103 -4.10 -22.73 3.79
CA ILE A 103 -4.41 -22.65 2.37
C ILE A 103 -3.83 -21.34 1.85
N ASN A 104 -2.81 -21.44 1.00
CA ASN A 104 -2.29 -20.30 0.25
C ASN A 104 -2.83 -20.37 -1.17
N VAL A 105 -3.47 -19.30 -1.64
CA VAL A 105 -3.98 -19.18 -3.01
C VAL A 105 -3.22 -18.08 -3.72
N ASP A 106 -2.82 -18.33 -4.96
CA ASP A 106 -2.21 -17.31 -5.83
C ASP A 106 -2.87 -17.33 -7.21
N ALA A 107 -2.95 -16.17 -7.84
CA ALA A 107 -3.53 -16.00 -9.16
C ALA A 107 -2.51 -15.36 -10.09
N SER A 108 -2.43 -15.90 -11.30
CA SER A 108 -1.54 -15.40 -12.35
C SER A 108 -2.36 -14.98 -13.56
N GLU A 109 -1.93 -13.88 -14.18
CA GLU A 109 -2.46 -13.43 -15.46
C GLU A 109 -1.31 -13.35 -16.46
N LYS A 110 -1.51 -13.93 -17.65
CA LYS A 110 -0.50 -13.87 -18.71
C LYS A 110 -0.81 -12.69 -19.63
N LYS A 111 -0.01 -11.63 -19.51
CA LYS A 111 -0.12 -10.40 -20.32
C LYS A 111 -0.18 -10.73 -21.82
N GLY A 112 -1.19 -10.18 -22.51
CA GLY A 112 -1.41 -10.40 -23.95
C GLY A 112 -2.19 -11.67 -24.29
N SER A 113 -2.54 -12.50 -23.30
CA SER A 113 -3.50 -13.60 -23.46
C SER A 113 -4.75 -13.33 -22.62
N ARG A 114 -5.90 -13.86 -23.02
CA ARG A 114 -7.14 -13.86 -22.20
C ARG A 114 -7.18 -15.05 -21.23
N CYS A 115 -6.02 -15.42 -20.70
CA CYS A 115 -5.87 -16.59 -19.85
C CYS A 115 -5.37 -16.17 -18.47
N SER A 116 -6.05 -16.68 -17.46
CA SER A 116 -5.67 -16.56 -16.04
C SER A 116 -5.58 -17.94 -15.43
N GLY A 117 -4.69 -18.12 -14.46
CA GLY A 117 -4.51 -19.36 -13.73
C GLY A 117 -4.61 -19.11 -12.23
N ILE A 118 -5.29 -19.99 -11.50
CA ILE A 118 -5.36 -19.98 -10.04
C ILE A 118 -4.60 -21.21 -9.54
N SER A 119 -3.77 -21.02 -8.52
CA SER A 119 -3.04 -22.09 -7.84
C SER A 119 -3.33 -22.05 -6.34
N CYS A 120 -3.32 -23.22 -5.71
CA CYS A 120 -3.57 -23.37 -4.29
C CYS A 120 -2.56 -24.37 -3.71
N VAL A 121 -1.99 -24.05 -2.56
CA VAL A 121 -1.17 -24.97 -1.78
C VAL A 121 -1.82 -25.13 -0.41
N VAL A 122 -2.20 -26.37 -0.10
CA VAL A 122 -2.73 -26.76 1.20
C VAL A 122 -1.61 -27.42 1.98
N ARG A 123 -1.37 -26.93 3.19
CA ARG A 123 -0.34 -27.43 4.11
C ARG A 123 -0.97 -27.89 5.41
N ASN A 124 -0.41 -28.94 5.98
CA ASN A 124 -0.80 -29.47 7.28
C ASN A 124 0.37 -29.33 8.27
N GLU A 125 0.30 -29.97 9.42
CA GLU A 125 1.34 -29.94 10.45
C GLU A 125 2.73 -30.40 10.00
N ASN A 126 2.83 -31.12 8.87
CA ASN A 126 4.10 -31.55 8.27
C ASN A 126 4.63 -30.59 7.21
N GLY A 127 3.87 -29.53 6.88
CA GLY A 127 4.21 -28.48 5.92
C GLY A 127 3.57 -28.65 4.55
#